data_AF-A0ABD2D557-F1
#
_entry.id   AF-A0ABD2D557-F1
#
_cell.length_a   1.000
_cell.length_b   1.000
_cell.length_c   1.000
_cell.angle_alpha   90.00
_cell.angle_beta   90.00
_cell.angle_gamma   90.00
#
_symmetry.space_group_name_H-M   'P 1'
#
loop_
_entity.id
_entity.type
_entity.pdbx_description
1 polymer ?
#
loop_
_entity_poly.entity_id
_entity_poly.type
_entity_poly.pdbx_seq_one_letter_code
_entity_poly.pdbx_strand_id
1 'polypeptide(L)' 'RGAIHRRVLCQKLQGRCEAECLTFEDQIGGCRAELSPFCCKRKKS' A
#
# COMPACT_ATOMS: atom_id res chain seq x y z
N ARG A 1 -2.13 17.24 -5.00
CA ARG A 1 -0.74 16.80 -4.74
C ARG A 1 -0.58 15.59 -3.80
N GLY A 2 -1.63 15.07 -3.14
CA GLY A 2 -1.47 14.02 -2.10
C GLY A 2 -1.40 12.55 -2.56
N ALA A 3 -2.00 12.18 -3.70
CA ALA A 3 -2.09 10.77 -4.13
C ALA A 3 -0.75 10.21 -4.68
N ILE A 4 -0.06 10.98 -5.54
CA ILE A 4 1.27 10.61 -6.05
C ILE A 4 2.25 10.42 -4.89
N HIS A 5 2.20 11.31 -3.89
CA HIS A 5 3.06 11.23 -2.71
C HIS A 5 2.84 9.93 -1.91
N ARG A 6 1.59 9.49 -1.74
CA ARG A 6 1.24 8.26 -1.01
C ARG A 6 1.68 6.99 -1.75
N ARG A 7 1.54 6.95 -3.08
CA ARG A 7 2.02 5.82 -3.88
C ARG A 7 3.54 5.69 -3.81
N VAL A 8 4.26 6.80 -3.92
CA VAL A 8 5.72 6.83 -3.78
C VAL A 8 6.15 6.40 -2.38
N LEU A 9 5.45 6.85 -1.33
CA LEU A 9 5.72 6.42 0.04
C LEU A 9 5.50 4.91 0.22
N CYS A 10 4.41 4.36 -0.32
CA CYS A 10 4.13 2.93 -0.28
C CYS A 10 5.26 2.11 -0.92
N GLN A 11 5.72 2.53 -2.10
CA GLN A 11 6.85 1.90 -2.79
C GLN A 11 8.15 1.99 -1.98
N LYS A 12 8.45 3.13 -1.34
CA LYS A 12 9.62 3.30 -0.47
C LYS A 12 9.61 2.36 0.73
N LEU A 13 8.42 2.03 1.25
CA LEU A 13 8.26 1.07 2.34
C LEU A 13 8.30 -0.39 1.87
N GLN A 14 8.57 -0.63 0.57
CA GLN A 14 8.48 -1.96 -0.07
C GLN A 14 7.07 -2.55 -0.02
N GLY A 15 6.05 -1.68 0.03
CA GLY A 15 4.65 -2.05 -0.10
C GLY A 15 4.15 -1.92 -1.53
N ARG A 16 2.96 -2.48 -1.78
CA ARG A 16 2.23 -2.35 -3.04
C ARG A 16 0.81 -1.86 -2.80
N CYS A 17 0.26 -1.12 -3.76
CA CYS A 17 -1.07 -0.56 -3.65
C CYS A 17 -2.10 -1.58 -4.13
N GLU A 18 -3.02 -1.98 -3.27
CA GLU A 18 -4.03 -3.00 -3.56
C GLU A 18 -5.45 -2.55 -3.19
N ALA A 19 -6.43 -3.20 -3.81
CA ALA A 19 -7.85 -3.06 -3.47
C ALA A 19 -8.14 -3.60 -2.06
N GLU A 20 -7.42 -4.63 -1.64
CA GLU A 20 -7.45 -5.28 -0.32
C GLU A 20 -6.08 -5.96 -0.08
N CYS A 21 -5.61 -6.03 1.17
CA CYS A 21 -4.38 -6.75 1.50
C CYS A 21 -4.64 -8.25 1.67
N LEU A 22 -3.70 -9.09 1.23
CA LEU A 22 -3.81 -10.53 1.45
C LEU A 22 -3.60 -10.89 2.92
N THR A 23 -4.07 -12.06 3.35
CA THR A 23 -4.01 -12.51 4.76
C THR A 23 -2.58 -12.59 5.33
N PHE A 24 -1.59 -12.82 4.47
CA PHE A 24 -0.17 -12.85 4.82
C PHE A 24 0.54 -11.49 4.68
N GLU A 25 -0.23 -10.41 4.55
CA GLU A 25 0.27 -9.04 4.42
C GLU A 25 -0.27 -8.15 5.52
N ASP A 26 0.47 -7.10 5.81
CA ASP A 26 0.06 -6.02 6.69
C ASP A 26 -0.36 -4.80 5.88
N GLN A 27 -1.48 -4.19 6.26
CA GLN A 27 -1.86 -2.86 5.78
C GLN A 27 -1.04 -1.80 6.50
N ILE A 28 -0.03 -1.24 5.82
CA ILE A 28 0.90 -0.27 6.40
C ILE A 28 0.53 1.18 6.10
N GLY A 29 -0.52 1.42 5.32
CA GLY A 29 -0.98 2.75 4.96
C GLY A 29 -2.00 2.72 3.82
N GLY A 30 -2.14 3.85 3.11
CA GLY A 30 -3.06 3.95 1.98
C GLY A 30 -2.45 4.66 0.77
N CYS A 31 -2.86 4.24 -0.43
CA CYS A 31 -2.37 4.74 -1.71
C CYS A 31 -3.31 5.76 -2.39
N ARG A 32 -4.56 5.89 -1.94
CA ARG A 32 -5.55 6.87 -2.45
C ARG A 32 -5.71 6.82 -3.99
N ALA A 33 -5.59 5.63 -4.57
CA ALA A 33 -6.06 5.32 -5.92
C ALA A 33 -7.48 4.72 -5.78
N GLU A 34 -8.42 5.13 -6.62
CA GLU A 34 -9.84 4.73 -6.47
C GLU A 34 -10.03 3.21 -6.40
N LEU A 35 -9.22 2.46 -7.14
CA LEU A 35 -9.27 0.99 -7.20
C LEU A 35 -8.25 0.30 -6.28
N SER A 36 -7.33 1.03 -5.66
CA SER A 36 -6.31 0.46 -4.78
C SER A 36 -6.00 1.41 -3.61
N PRO A 37 -6.92 1.49 -2.63
CA PRO A 37 -6.80 2.44 -1.54
C PRO A 37 -5.74 2.03 -0.51
N PHE A 38 -5.35 0.75 -0.43
CA PHE A 38 -4.48 0.24 0.63
C PHE A 38 -3.03 0.10 0.18
N CYS A 39 -2.09 0.34 1.10
CA CYS A 39 -0.69 -0.03 0.93
C CYS A 39 -0.41 -1.29 1.74
N CYS A 40 -0.11 -2.39 1.05
CA CYS A 40 0.06 -3.72 1.62
C CYS A 40 1.53 -4.14 1.55
N LYS A 41 2.05 -4.78 2.59
CA LYS A 41 3.42 -5.31 2.62
C LYS A 41 3.43 -6.72 3.16
N ARG A 42 4.17 -7.63 2.52
CA ARG A 42 4.36 -8.99 3.04
C ARG A 42 4.93 -8.95 4.45
N LYS A 43 4.32 -9.72 5.34
CA LYS A 43 4.88 -10.02 6.67
C LYS A 43 6.27 -10.62 6.46
N LYS A 44 7.28 -10.12 7.18
CA LYS A 44 8.56 -10.81 7.26
C LYS A 44 8.34 -12.04 8.15
N SER A 45 8.41 -13.22 7.57
CA SER A 45 8.53 -14.48 8.33
C SER A 45 9.89 -14.55 9.03
#